data_AF-A0A2K1Q562-F1
#
_entry.id   AF-A0A2K1Q562-F1
#
_cell.length_a   1.000
_cell.length_b   1.000
_cell.length_c   1.000
_cell.angle_alpha   90.00
_cell.angle_beta   90.00
_cell.angle_gamma   90.00
#
_symmetry.space_group_name_H-M   'P 1'
#
loop_
_entity.id
_entity.type
_entity.pdbx_description
1 polymer ?
#
loop_
_entity_poly.entity_id
_entity_poly.type
_entity_poly.pdbx_seq_one_letter_code
_entity_poly.pdbx_strand_id
1 'polypeptide(L)'
;MIFSVGARPDLLVSCREPRVINNAEAHDACLTDILQLAQQRVVIVSPWVSLFRLRESGILSTMQQAVERDISVELYTDYRFNSFTNHRFDEEKNAQFKACCTELTAHGIAVRVVNKVHSKLLMADNNFICIGSYNWASAQRQGEYKNFETSLLYSGELKDEIHIQLTSLQERIRRDFSPDVA
;
A
#
# COMPACT_ATOMS: atom_id res chain seq x y z
N MET A 1 -33.36 -3.68 -7.16
CA MET A 1 -32.67 -3.88 -8.45
C MET A 1 -31.53 -4.85 -8.16
N ILE A 2 -31.67 -6.12 -8.53
CA ILE A 2 -30.62 -7.13 -8.34
C ILE A 2 -29.87 -7.19 -9.66
N PHE A 3 -28.63 -6.73 -9.67
CA PHE A 3 -27.76 -6.95 -10.82
C PHE A 3 -27.39 -8.42 -10.83
N SER A 4 -27.89 -9.15 -11.84
CA SER A 4 -27.36 -10.47 -12.19
C SER A 4 -26.00 -10.25 -12.84
N VAL A 5 -24.98 -10.08 -12.00
CA VAL A 5 -23.61 -10.28 -12.45
C VAL A 5 -23.46 -11.78 -12.56
N GLY A 6 -23.62 -12.30 -13.79
CA GLY A 6 -23.38 -13.72 -14.06
C GLY A 6 -22.02 -14.11 -13.50
N ALA A 7 -21.95 -15.28 -12.87
CA ALA A 7 -20.69 -15.80 -12.34
C ALA A 7 -19.61 -15.70 -13.41
N ARG A 8 -18.49 -15.04 -13.10
CA ARG A 8 -17.29 -14.94 -13.96
C ARG A 8 -16.51 -16.25 -13.80
N PRO A 9 -16.73 -17.25 -14.67
CA PRO A 9 -16.18 -18.59 -14.45
C PRO A 9 -14.65 -18.57 -14.57
N ASP A 10 -14.10 -17.60 -15.30
CA ASP A 10 -12.68 -17.28 -15.39
C ASP A 10 -12.06 -16.91 -14.02
N LEU A 11 -12.76 -16.12 -13.20
CA LEU A 11 -12.30 -15.78 -11.86
C LEU A 11 -12.36 -16.98 -10.90
N LEU A 12 -13.31 -17.91 -11.12
CA LEU A 12 -13.44 -19.14 -10.34
C LEU A 12 -12.41 -20.21 -10.75
N VAL A 13 -11.87 -20.11 -11.97
CA VAL A 13 -10.82 -21.02 -12.48
C VAL A 13 -9.42 -20.52 -12.13
N SER A 14 -9.21 -19.20 -12.00
CA SER A 14 -7.91 -18.59 -11.65
C SER A 14 -7.72 -18.24 -10.17
N CYS A 15 -8.75 -18.23 -9.32
CA CYS A 15 -8.64 -17.99 -7.87
C CYS A 15 -9.24 -19.15 -7.07
N ARG A 16 -8.50 -19.71 -6.10
CA ARG A 16 -9.02 -20.83 -5.25
C ARG A 16 -10.08 -20.39 -4.24
N GLU A 17 -9.99 -19.19 -3.65
CA GLU A 17 -11.05 -18.53 -2.84
C GLU A 17 -10.57 -17.15 -2.30
N PRO A 18 -11.38 -16.07 -2.35
CA PRO A 18 -11.03 -14.79 -1.71
C PRO A 18 -10.95 -14.93 -0.19
N ARG A 19 -9.91 -14.35 0.43
CA ARG A 19 -9.73 -14.36 1.89
C ARG A 19 -10.13 -13.02 2.49
N VAL A 20 -11.03 -13.04 3.47
CA VAL A 20 -11.37 -11.86 4.28
C VAL A 20 -10.27 -11.63 5.32
N ILE A 21 -9.84 -10.38 5.46
CA ILE A 21 -8.86 -9.95 6.45
C ILE A 21 -9.51 -8.86 7.31
N ASN A 22 -9.47 -9.04 8.62
CA ASN A 22 -10.05 -8.11 9.59
C ASN A 22 -9.02 -7.71 10.64
N ASN A 23 -9.05 -6.44 11.05
CA ASN A 23 -8.22 -5.86 12.12
C ASN A 23 -6.73 -5.76 11.76
N ALA A 24 -6.01 -4.90 12.48
CA ALA A 24 -4.61 -4.56 12.16
C ALA A 24 -3.67 -5.77 12.19
N GLU A 25 -3.85 -6.68 13.14
CA GLU A 25 -2.98 -7.84 13.33
C GLU A 25 -3.02 -8.78 12.11
N ALA A 26 -4.21 -9.05 11.56
CA ALA A 26 -4.34 -9.90 10.37
C ALA A 26 -3.84 -9.21 9.09
N HIS A 27 -3.96 -7.88 9.01
CA HIS A 27 -3.37 -7.12 7.90
C HIS A 27 -1.84 -7.10 7.97
N ASP A 28 -1.26 -6.92 9.16
CA ASP A 28 0.19 -6.96 9.37
C ASP A 28 0.78 -8.33 9.04
N ALA A 29 0.11 -9.41 9.46
CA ALA A 29 0.48 -10.78 9.07
C ALA A 29 0.40 -10.97 7.56
N CYS A 30 -0.70 -10.54 6.92
CA CYS A 30 -0.88 -10.65 5.47
C CYS A 30 0.21 -9.92 4.67
N LEU A 31 0.53 -8.67 5.05
CA LEU A 31 1.59 -7.91 4.40
C LEU A 31 2.96 -8.58 4.60
N THR A 32 3.22 -9.11 5.80
CA THR A 32 4.47 -9.82 6.09
C THR A 32 4.61 -11.07 5.24
N ASP A 33 3.57 -11.90 5.15
CA ASP A 33 3.54 -13.10 4.31
C ASP A 33 3.79 -12.74 2.84
N ILE A 34 3.12 -11.71 2.32
CA ILE A 34 3.28 -11.26 0.93
C ILE A 34 4.70 -10.77 0.65
N LEU A 35 5.29 -9.99 1.55
CA LEU A 35 6.69 -9.54 1.41
C LEU A 35 7.69 -10.69 1.42
N GLN A 36 7.39 -11.78 2.14
CA GLN A 36 8.23 -12.98 2.19
C GLN A 36 8.06 -13.88 0.95
N LEU A 37 6.85 -13.96 0.39
CA LEU A 37 6.51 -14.84 -0.72
C LEU A 37 6.76 -14.21 -2.10
N ALA A 38 6.74 -12.88 -2.20
CA ALA A 38 6.96 -12.18 -3.46
C ALA A 38 8.33 -12.49 -4.05
N GLN A 39 8.37 -12.63 -5.38
CA GLN A 39 9.58 -13.00 -6.12
C GLN A 39 10.16 -11.86 -6.96
N GLN A 40 9.36 -10.83 -7.27
CA GLN A 40 9.80 -9.72 -8.13
C GLN A 40 9.45 -8.37 -7.54
N ARG A 41 8.20 -8.18 -7.09
CA ARG A 41 7.71 -6.87 -6.67
C ARG A 41 6.57 -6.93 -5.67
N VAL A 42 6.58 -6.01 -4.72
CA VAL A 42 5.43 -5.66 -3.87
C VAL A 42 5.11 -4.18 -4.03
N VAL A 43 3.83 -3.88 -4.28
CA VAL A 43 3.31 -2.51 -4.39
C VAL A 43 2.29 -2.28 -3.29
N ILE A 44 2.57 -1.30 -2.44
CA ILE A 44 1.74 -0.89 -1.32
C ILE A 44 1.15 0.48 -1.68
N VAL A 45 -0.17 0.63 -1.54
CA VAL A 45 -0.87 1.90 -1.75
C VAL A 45 -1.53 2.30 -0.44
N SER A 46 -1.09 3.41 0.14
CA SER A 46 -1.61 3.94 1.40
C SER A 46 -1.65 5.48 1.34
N PRO A 47 -2.83 6.12 1.39
CA PRO A 47 -2.94 7.57 1.20
C PRO A 47 -2.17 8.36 2.26
N TRP A 48 -2.14 7.86 3.49
CA TRP A 48 -1.31 8.37 4.56
C TRP A 48 -0.11 7.45 4.77
N VAL A 49 1.02 8.05 5.17
CA VAL A 49 2.23 7.33 5.56
C VAL A 49 2.70 7.82 6.92
N SER A 50 3.13 6.89 7.76
CA SER A 50 3.74 7.19 9.06
C SER A 50 4.90 6.24 9.30
N LEU A 51 6.11 6.78 9.21
CA LEU A 51 7.33 6.04 9.49
C LEU A 51 7.34 5.44 10.90
N PHE A 52 6.85 6.20 11.90
CA PHE A 52 6.69 5.70 13.27
C PHE A 52 5.84 4.42 13.30
N ARG A 53 4.68 4.42 12.63
CA ARG A 53 3.78 3.25 12.58
C ARG A 53 4.40 2.07 11.84
N LEU A 54 5.12 2.32 10.75
CA LEU A 54 5.84 1.28 10.00
C LEU A 54 6.96 0.63 10.83
N ARG A 55 7.66 1.41 11.66
CA ARG A 55 8.67 0.90 12.61
C ARG A 55 8.02 0.12 13.75
N GLU A 56 7.00 0.70 14.39
CA GLU A 56 6.30 0.11 15.52
C GLU A 56 5.70 -1.26 15.18
N SER A 57 5.13 -1.43 13.98
CA SER A 57 4.57 -2.71 13.54
C SER A 57 5.61 -3.71 13.02
N GLY A 58 6.88 -3.31 12.89
CA GLY A 58 7.94 -4.13 12.28
C GLY A 58 7.88 -4.23 10.75
N ILE A 59 6.84 -3.66 10.11
CA ILE A 59 6.66 -3.71 8.65
C ILE A 59 7.83 -3.05 7.90
N LEU A 60 8.44 -1.99 8.45
CA LEU A 60 9.64 -1.41 7.85
C LEU A 60 10.79 -2.42 7.73
N SER A 61 11.02 -3.21 8.77
CA SER A 61 12.05 -4.25 8.75
C SER A 61 11.72 -5.34 7.73
N THR A 62 10.45 -5.75 7.65
CA THR A 62 10.04 -6.74 6.65
C THR A 62 10.21 -6.23 5.22
N MET A 63 9.92 -4.95 4.95
CA MET A 63 10.16 -4.33 3.65
C MET A 63 11.66 -4.32 3.32
N GLN A 64 12.52 -3.94 4.28
CA GLN A 64 13.97 -3.97 4.10
C GLN A 64 14.48 -5.37 3.75
N GLN A 65 14.03 -6.39 4.48
CA GLN A 65 14.40 -7.78 4.21
C GLN A 65 13.95 -8.24 2.81
N ALA A 66 12.83 -7.72 2.30
CA ALA A 66 12.40 -8.01 0.93
C ALA A 66 13.33 -7.32 -0.10
N VAL A 67 13.70 -6.07 0.14
CA VAL A 67 14.68 -5.34 -0.69
C VAL A 67 16.03 -6.05 -0.69
N GLU A 68 16.51 -6.55 0.45
CA GLU A 68 17.75 -7.34 0.56
C GLU A 68 17.71 -8.66 -0.23
N ARG A 69 16.50 -9.17 -0.54
CA ARG A 69 16.28 -10.32 -1.44
C ARG A 69 16.06 -9.90 -2.89
N ASP A 70 16.43 -8.67 -3.26
CA ASP A 70 16.25 -8.06 -4.58
C ASP A 70 14.77 -7.92 -5.03
N ILE A 71 13.83 -7.88 -4.08
CA ILE A 71 12.42 -7.62 -4.38
C ILE A 71 12.18 -6.11 -4.47
N SER A 72 11.57 -5.67 -5.56
CA SER A 72 11.17 -4.26 -5.71
C SER A 72 10.01 -3.94 -4.77
N VAL A 73 10.23 -3.10 -3.76
CA VAL A 73 9.18 -2.64 -2.85
C VAL A 73 8.82 -1.18 -3.19
N GLU A 74 7.58 -0.95 -3.61
CA GLU A 74 7.08 0.37 -3.96
C GLU A 74 5.97 0.81 -3.00
N LEU A 75 6.06 2.03 -2.47
CA LEU A 75 5.01 2.65 -1.66
C LEU A 75 4.40 3.86 -2.38
N TYR A 76 3.14 3.75 -2.77
CA TYR A 76 2.36 4.86 -3.30
C TYR A 76 1.62 5.56 -2.16
N THR A 77 1.83 6.87 -2.04
CA THR A 77 1.18 7.68 -1.00
C THR A 77 0.82 9.07 -1.52
N ASP A 78 -0.23 9.66 -0.96
CA ASP A 78 -0.81 10.88 -1.53
C ASP A 78 -0.19 12.13 -0.92
N TYR A 79 0.17 13.08 -1.76
CA TYR A 79 0.78 14.32 -1.30
C TYR A 79 -0.12 15.10 -0.34
N ARG A 80 -1.39 15.31 -0.71
CA ARG A 80 -2.28 16.24 0.00
C ARG A 80 -2.61 15.71 1.40
N PHE A 81 -2.84 14.40 1.52
CA PHE A 81 -3.11 13.77 2.82
C PHE A 81 -1.93 13.90 3.81
N ASN A 82 -0.71 14.00 3.30
CA ASN A 82 0.52 14.13 4.10
C ASN A 82 1.13 15.54 4.16
N SER A 83 0.54 16.56 3.53
CA SER A 83 1.09 17.94 3.53
C SER A 83 0.08 19.04 3.82
N PHE A 84 -1.19 18.69 4.05
CA PHE A 84 -2.25 19.65 4.37
C PHE A 84 -2.92 19.32 5.70
N THR A 85 -3.36 20.37 6.39
CA THR A 85 -4.20 20.33 7.59
C THR A 85 -5.39 21.26 7.38
N ASN A 86 -6.61 20.78 7.60
CA ASN A 86 -7.85 21.55 7.38
C ASN A 86 -7.90 22.26 6.01
N HIS A 87 -7.49 21.53 4.95
CA HIS A 87 -7.41 22.00 3.57
C HIS A 87 -6.40 23.12 3.27
N ARG A 88 -5.58 23.53 4.26
CA ARG A 88 -4.47 24.48 4.09
C ARG A 88 -3.14 23.75 4.06
N PHE A 89 -2.21 24.24 3.25
CA PHE A 89 -0.87 23.70 3.22
C PHE A 89 -0.22 23.89 4.59
N ASP A 90 0.46 22.85 5.07
CA ASP A 90 1.06 22.79 6.38
C ASP A 90 2.56 22.48 6.20
N GLU A 91 3.40 23.50 6.43
CA GLU A 91 4.84 23.42 6.18
C GLU A 91 5.52 22.37 7.06
N GLU A 92 5.13 22.28 8.33
CA GLU A 92 5.70 21.31 9.27
C GLU A 92 5.31 19.88 8.86
N LYS A 93 4.02 19.66 8.59
CA LYS A 93 3.54 18.35 8.14
C LYS A 93 4.19 17.93 6.82
N ASN A 94 4.36 18.87 5.88
CA ASN A 94 5.06 18.61 4.63
C ASN A 94 6.55 18.29 4.83
N ALA A 95 7.24 18.97 5.75
CA ALA A 95 8.63 18.68 6.09
C ALA A 95 8.77 17.28 6.72
N GLN A 96 7.88 16.91 7.64
CA GLN A 96 7.82 15.57 8.22
C GLN A 96 7.55 14.49 7.15
N PHE A 97 6.64 14.78 6.21
CA PHE A 97 6.35 13.88 5.10
C PHE A 97 7.57 13.68 4.18
N LYS A 98 8.27 14.76 3.80
CA LYS A 98 9.51 14.68 3.02
C LYS A 98 10.57 13.85 3.74
N ALA A 99 10.79 14.09 5.03
CA ALA A 99 11.74 13.32 5.83
C ALA A 99 11.38 11.83 5.88
N CYS A 100 10.08 11.51 6.04
CA CYS A 100 9.57 10.14 5.95
C CYS A 100 9.87 9.50 4.58
N CYS A 101 9.63 10.21 3.48
CA CYS A 101 9.97 9.72 2.13
C CYS A 101 11.47 9.46 1.95
N THR A 102 12.31 10.41 2.38
CA THR A 102 13.77 10.29 2.32
C THR A 102 14.25 9.06 3.10
N GLU A 103 13.72 8.84 4.30
CA GLU A 103 14.13 7.71 5.12
C GLU A 103 13.69 6.35 4.54
N LEU A 104 12.47 6.24 4.04
CA LEU A 104 12.01 5.03 3.35
C LEU A 104 12.86 4.74 2.11
N THR A 105 13.23 5.78 1.35
CA THR A 105 14.10 5.65 0.18
C THR A 105 15.51 5.21 0.56
N ALA A 106 16.05 5.68 1.69
CA ALA A 106 17.33 5.22 2.22
C ALA A 106 17.33 3.72 2.60
N HIS A 107 16.15 3.15 2.83
CA HIS A 107 15.94 1.71 3.04
C HIS A 107 15.64 0.94 1.74
N GLY A 108 15.83 1.57 0.58
CA GLY A 108 15.63 0.96 -0.74
C GLY A 108 14.16 0.82 -1.15
N ILE A 109 13.22 1.41 -0.40
CA ILE A 109 11.80 1.42 -0.74
C ILE A 109 11.54 2.56 -1.73
N ALA A 110 10.99 2.25 -2.90
CA ALA A 110 10.64 3.25 -3.89
C ALA A 110 9.35 3.97 -3.49
N VAL A 111 9.47 5.17 -2.94
CA VAL A 111 8.30 6.00 -2.57
C VAL A 111 7.79 6.79 -3.77
N ARG A 112 6.56 6.51 -4.19
CA ARG A 112 5.89 7.19 -5.30
C ARG A 112 4.81 8.12 -4.79
N VAL A 113 5.08 9.41 -4.78
CA VAL A 113 4.11 10.41 -4.36
C VAL A 113 3.10 10.67 -5.47
N VAL A 114 1.81 10.53 -5.15
CA VAL A 114 0.69 10.67 -6.09
C VAL A 114 -0.28 11.76 -5.67
N ASN A 115 -1.19 12.13 -6.58
CA ASN A 115 -2.28 13.06 -6.32
C ASN A 115 -3.65 12.37 -6.41
N LYS A 116 -4.53 12.68 -5.45
CA LYS A 116 -5.93 12.25 -5.38
C LYS A 116 -6.10 10.72 -5.30
N VAL A 117 -5.22 10.04 -4.57
CA VAL A 117 -5.35 8.59 -4.33
C VAL A 117 -5.79 8.34 -2.89
N HIS A 118 -6.99 7.80 -2.73
CA HIS A 118 -7.51 7.35 -1.43
C HIS A 118 -7.61 5.82 -1.31
N SER A 119 -7.31 5.09 -2.39
CA SER A 119 -7.30 3.63 -2.42
C SER A 119 -6.30 3.06 -1.43
N LYS A 120 -6.64 1.91 -0.83
CA LYS A 120 -5.69 1.10 -0.07
C LYS A 120 -5.56 -0.26 -0.75
N LEU A 121 -4.39 -0.50 -1.30
CA LEU A 121 -4.12 -1.68 -2.12
C LEU A 121 -2.79 -2.30 -1.66
N LEU A 122 -2.72 -3.61 -1.75
CA LEU A 122 -1.47 -4.35 -1.70
C LEU A 122 -1.45 -5.28 -2.91
N MET A 123 -0.43 -5.18 -3.75
CA MET A 123 -0.26 -6.02 -4.92
C MET A 123 1.11 -6.67 -4.85
N ALA A 124 1.23 -7.92 -5.26
CA ALA A 124 2.52 -8.57 -5.40
C ALA A 124 2.60 -9.40 -6.68
N ASP A 125 3.75 -9.29 -7.33
CA ASP A 125 4.05 -9.87 -8.63
C ASP A 125 2.89 -9.70 -9.62
N ASN A 126 2.33 -10.81 -10.10
CA ASN A 126 1.13 -10.86 -10.92
C ASN A 126 0.03 -11.73 -10.28
N ASN A 127 0.16 -12.08 -8.99
CA ASN A 127 -0.62 -13.16 -8.39
C ASN A 127 -1.28 -12.83 -7.07
N PHE A 128 -1.07 -11.65 -6.50
CA PHE A 128 -1.79 -11.20 -5.31
C PHE A 128 -2.32 -9.77 -5.48
N ILE A 129 -3.58 -9.57 -5.09
CA ILE A 129 -4.15 -8.24 -4.88
C ILE A 129 -5.04 -8.25 -3.62
N CYS A 130 -4.77 -7.32 -2.71
CA CYS A 130 -5.60 -7.06 -1.54
C CYS A 130 -6.20 -5.66 -1.64
N ILE A 131 -7.52 -5.57 -1.45
CA ILE A 131 -8.27 -4.32 -1.56
C ILE A 131 -9.15 -4.17 -0.33
N GLY A 132 -9.13 -2.99 0.29
CA GLY A 132 -9.97 -2.74 1.46
C GLY A 132 -9.78 -1.37 2.06
N SER A 133 -10.12 -1.26 3.34
CA SER A 133 -10.11 0.00 4.08
C SER A 133 -8.80 0.27 4.83
N TYR A 134 -7.96 -0.75 5.03
CA TYR A 134 -6.77 -0.68 5.87
C TYR A 134 -5.66 0.23 5.31
N ASN A 135 -5.29 1.27 6.04
CA ASN A 135 -4.14 2.13 5.68
C ASN A 135 -2.82 1.43 6.01
N TRP A 136 -2.29 0.67 5.04
CA TRP A 136 -1.10 -0.17 5.17
C TRP A 136 0.12 0.51 5.80
N ALA A 137 0.31 1.81 5.54
CA ALA A 137 1.49 2.55 6.00
C ALA A 137 1.24 3.51 7.17
N SER A 138 0.03 3.54 7.74
CA SER A 138 -0.30 4.53 8.80
C SER A 138 -1.33 4.09 9.84
N ALA A 139 -1.94 2.91 9.69
CA ALA A 139 -2.97 2.45 10.63
C ALA A 139 -2.46 2.39 12.08
N GLN A 140 -3.32 2.72 13.04
CA GLN A 140 -2.98 2.56 14.46
C GLN A 140 -3.28 1.13 14.91
N ARG A 141 -2.38 0.55 15.71
CA ARG A 141 -2.55 -0.81 16.27
C ARG A 141 -3.23 -0.79 17.65
N GLN A 142 -3.30 0.38 18.28
CA GLN A 142 -3.84 0.62 19.63
C GLN A 142 -4.47 2.01 19.70
N GLY A 143 -5.29 2.25 20.73
CA GLY A 143 -5.93 3.54 20.98
C GLY A 143 -7.24 3.74 20.22
N GLU A 144 -7.80 4.95 20.34
CA GLU A 144 -9.14 5.30 19.84
C GLU A 144 -9.26 5.20 18.31
N TYR A 145 -8.17 5.41 17.57
CA TYR A 145 -8.17 5.31 16.10
C TYR A 145 -7.73 3.94 15.59
N LYS A 146 -7.73 2.90 16.44
CA LYS A 146 -7.68 1.51 16.00
C LYS A 146 -9.05 1.14 15.42
N ASN A 147 -9.25 1.45 14.15
CA ASN A 147 -10.50 1.16 13.46
C ASN A 147 -10.69 -0.34 13.21
N PHE A 148 -11.95 -0.75 13.09
CA PHE A 148 -12.28 -2.02 12.45
C PHE A 148 -12.09 -1.86 10.94
N GLU A 149 -11.07 -2.52 10.42
CA GLU A 149 -10.68 -2.45 9.02
C GLU A 149 -10.91 -3.82 8.37
N THR A 150 -11.44 -3.81 7.15
CA THR A 150 -11.75 -5.04 6.39
C THR A 150 -11.15 -4.95 4.99
N SER A 151 -10.52 -6.03 4.57
CA SER A 151 -10.01 -6.19 3.20
C SER A 151 -10.32 -7.57 2.64
N LEU A 152 -10.30 -7.67 1.31
CA LEU A 152 -10.34 -8.94 0.57
C LEU A 152 -9.00 -9.14 -0.12
N LEU A 153 -8.37 -10.28 0.14
CA LEU A 153 -7.21 -10.76 -0.59
C LEU A 153 -7.65 -11.75 -1.66
N TYR A 154 -7.25 -11.49 -2.89
CA TYR A 154 -7.38 -12.39 -4.03
C TYR A 154 -5.99 -12.89 -4.42
N SER A 155 -5.93 -14.18 -4.77
CA SER A 155 -4.70 -14.82 -5.24
C SER A 155 -4.98 -15.70 -6.46
N GLY A 156 -4.18 -15.56 -7.51
CA GLY A 156 -4.44 -16.24 -8.78
C GLY A 156 -3.51 -15.77 -9.88
N GLU A 157 -3.96 -15.84 -11.14
CA GLU A 157 -3.35 -15.07 -12.22
C GLU A 157 -4.10 -13.74 -12.37
N LEU A 158 -3.44 -12.64 -12.02
CA LEU A 158 -4.03 -11.30 -11.81
C LEU A 158 -3.25 -10.19 -12.53
N LYS A 159 -2.43 -10.56 -13.52
CA LYS A 159 -1.55 -9.64 -14.25
C LYS A 159 -2.31 -8.44 -14.84
N ASP A 160 -3.49 -8.68 -15.42
CA ASP A 160 -4.25 -7.64 -16.10
C ASP A 160 -4.87 -6.65 -15.11
N GLU A 161 -5.43 -7.14 -14.00
CA GLU A 161 -5.96 -6.31 -12.92
C GLU A 161 -4.86 -5.46 -12.28
N ILE A 162 -3.71 -6.07 -11.98
CA ILE A 162 -2.55 -5.37 -11.43
C ILE A 162 -2.05 -4.33 -12.43
N HIS A 163 -1.96 -4.67 -13.72
CA HIS A 163 -1.54 -3.73 -14.75
C HIS A 163 -2.46 -2.50 -14.84
N ILE A 164 -3.78 -2.69 -14.79
CA ILE A 164 -4.75 -1.58 -14.79
C ILE A 164 -4.53 -0.67 -13.57
N GLN A 165 -4.35 -1.25 -12.38
CA GLN A 165 -4.11 -0.46 -11.16
C GLN A 165 -2.80 0.32 -11.25
N LEU A 166 -1.72 -0.32 -11.69
CA LEU A 166 -0.41 0.31 -11.79
C LEU A 166 -0.39 1.44 -12.82
N THR A 167 -0.99 1.24 -14.00
CA THR A 167 -1.11 2.29 -15.02
C THR A 167 -1.86 3.50 -14.46
N SER A 168 -3.00 3.28 -13.79
CA SER A 168 -3.76 4.35 -13.13
C SER A 168 -2.94 5.08 -12.05
N LEU A 169 -2.17 4.36 -11.24
CA LEU A 169 -1.31 4.96 -10.22
C LEU A 169 -0.17 5.78 -10.85
N GLN A 170 0.47 5.27 -11.91
CA GLN A 170 1.58 5.91 -12.60
C GLN A 170 1.16 7.25 -13.24
N GLU A 171 -0.03 7.32 -13.83
CA GLU A 171 -0.60 8.57 -14.36
C GLU A 171 -0.80 9.65 -13.30
N ARG A 172 -0.93 9.25 -12.03
CA ARG A 172 -1.17 10.14 -10.88
C ARG A 172 0.12 10.53 -10.16
N ILE A 173 1.28 9.99 -10.56
CA ILE A 173 2.57 10.32 -9.96
C ILE A 173 2.84 11.81 -10.13
N ARG A 174 3.18 12.42 -9.01
CA ARG A 174 3.53 13.81 -8.91
C ARG A 174 4.98 14.03 -9.34
N ARG A 175 5.19 14.68 -10.48
CA ARG A 175 6.53 14.89 -11.07
C ARG A 175 7.33 16.01 -10.39
N ASP A 176 6.67 16.95 -9.74
CA ASP A 176 7.28 18.09 -9.03
C ASP A 176 7.64 17.76 -7.57
N PHE A 177 7.43 16.53 -7.12
CA PHE A 177 7.85 16.09 -5.79
C PHE A 177 9.22 15.40 -5.88
N SER A 178 10.26 16.07 -5.41
CA SER A 178 11.54 15.44 -5.08
C SER A 178 11.64 15.36 -3.56
N PRO A 179 11.87 14.18 -2.96
CA PRO A 179 12.42 14.14 -1.62
C PRO A 179 13.75 14.89 -1.66
N ASP A 180 14.01 15.72 -0.65
CA ASP A 180 15.30 16.39 -0.52
C ASP A 180 16.32 15.28 -0.21
N VAL A 181 17.16 14.96 -1.19
CA VAL A 181 18.24 13.99 -1.03
C VAL A 181 19.35 14.71 -0.27
N ALA A 182 19.59 14.30 0.96
CA ALA A 182 20.73 14.76 1.76
C ALA A 182 22.03 14.11 1.24
#